data_AF-A0A5B7GBA9-F1
#
_entry.id   AF-A0A5B7GBA9-F1
#
_cell.length_a   1.000
_cell.length_b   1.000
_cell.length_c   1.000
_cell.angle_alpha   90.00
_cell.angle_beta   90.00
_cell.angle_gamma   90.00
#
_symmetry.space_group_name_H-M   'P 1'
#
loop_
_entity.id
_entity.type
_entity.pdbx_description
1 polymer ?
#
loop_
_entity_poly.entity_id
_entity_poly.type
_entity_poly.pdbx_seq_one_letter_code
_entity_poly.pdbx_strand_id
1 'polypeptide(L)'
;MYKIVNGIEKIDKEDLVLVTEDGRTRGHVKQIRMRQCVKDIGKCNFPQRTVEKWNALNNEVVTSQNVHNFKEKIDKWRHGDRTL
;
A
#
# COMPACT_ATOMS: atom_id res chain seq x y z
N MET A 1 -0.89 5.79 -2.60
CA MET A 1 -1.30 4.50 -1.98
C MET A 1 -2.19 4.70 -0.77
N TYR A 2 -1.72 5.18 0.39
CA TYR A 2 -2.56 5.32 1.60
C TYR A 2 -3.91 6.02 1.35
N LYS A 3 -3.90 7.18 0.69
CA LYS A 3 -5.12 7.93 0.38
C LYS A 3 -6.07 7.18 -0.56
N ILE A 4 -5.53 6.46 -1.55
CA ILE A 4 -6.30 5.67 -2.52
C ILE A 4 -6.96 4.49 -1.80
N VAL A 5 -6.17 3.69 -1.07
CA VAL A 5 -6.66 2.53 -0.32
C VAL A 5 -7.72 2.94 0.71
N ASN A 6 -7.51 4.05 1.41
CA ASN A 6 -8.47 4.57 2.39
C ASN A 6 -9.63 5.37 1.80
N GLY A 7 -9.67 5.60 0.48
CA GLY A 7 -10.75 6.34 -0.19
C GLY A 7 -10.80 7.84 0.16
N ILE A 8 -9.67 8.42 0.56
CA ILE A 8 -9.53 9.86 0.82
C ILE A 8 -9.48 10.64 -0.50
N GLU A 9 -8.85 10.08 -1.53
CA GLU A 9 -8.85 10.62 -2.88
C GLU A 9 -9.91 9.91 -3.72
N LYS A 10 -10.67 10.67 -4.52
CA LYS A 10 -11.69 10.16 -5.46
C LYS A 10 -11.01 9.52 -6.67
N ILE A 11 -10.49 8.31 -6.45
CA ILE A 11 -9.93 7.46 -7.48
C ILE A 11 -10.64 6.12 -7.32
N ASP A 12 -11.21 5.59 -8.40
CA ASP A 12 -11.85 4.28 -8.39
C ASP A 12 -10.80 3.23 -7.98
N LYS A 13 -11.02 2.66 -6.79
CA LYS A 13 -10.08 1.73 -6.17
C LYS A 13 -9.98 0.47 -7.00
N GLU A 14 -11.10 0.04 -7.56
CA GLU A 14 -11.25 -1.16 -8.36
C GLU A 14 -10.43 -1.11 -9.66
N ASP A 15 -10.22 0.09 -10.23
CA ASP A 15 -9.50 0.25 -11.49
C ASP A 15 -7.97 0.27 -11.31
N LEU A 16 -7.49 0.75 -10.16
CA LEU A 16 -6.05 0.86 -9.88
C LEU A 16 -5.51 -0.18 -8.91
N VAL A 17 -6.30 -0.65 -7.94
CA VAL A 17 -5.85 -1.38 -6.74
C VAL A 17 -6.92 -2.37 -6.25
N LEU A 18 -6.80 -3.65 -6.60
CA LEU A 18 -7.63 -4.70 -6.02
C LEU A 18 -7.22 -4.95 -4.55
N VAL A 19 -7.87 -4.24 -3.62
CA VAL A 19 -7.71 -4.50 -2.18
C VAL A 19 -8.45 -5.79 -1.84
N THR A 20 -7.78 -6.74 -1.20
CA THR A 20 -8.40 -7.98 -0.73
C THR A 20 -8.94 -7.77 0.68
N GLU A 21 -10.26 -7.89 0.86
CA GLU A 21 -10.90 -7.89 2.19
C GLU A 21 -10.86 -9.29 2.85
N ASP A 22 -10.58 -10.33 2.07
CA ASP A 22 -10.50 -11.73 2.55
C ASP A 22 -9.25 -11.97 3.41
N GLY A 23 -9.47 -12.18 4.71
CA GLY A 23 -8.47 -12.28 5.78
C GLY A 23 -7.55 -13.51 5.77
N ARG A 24 -7.09 -14.00 4.61
CA ARG A 24 -6.21 -15.18 4.49
C ARG A 24 -4.94 -14.96 3.68
N THR A 25 -4.47 -13.73 3.55
CA THR A 25 -3.18 -13.45 2.93
C THR A 25 -2.14 -13.12 3.99
N ARG A 26 -1.01 -13.85 3.99
CA ARG A 26 0.14 -13.59 4.89
C ARG A 26 0.53 -12.10 4.81
N GLY A 27 0.37 -11.33 5.88
CA GLY A 27 0.66 -9.89 5.91
C GLY A 27 -0.34 -9.09 6.73
N HIS A 28 -0.74 -7.91 6.23
CA HIS A 28 -1.66 -6.98 6.91
C HIS A 28 -3.04 -6.91 6.25
N VAL A 29 -4.02 -6.32 6.97
CA VAL A 29 -5.47 -6.32 6.63
C VAL A 29 -5.88 -5.51 5.40
N LYS A 30 -4.95 -4.75 4.79
CA LYS A 30 -5.20 -3.93 3.58
C LYS A 30 -4.27 -4.34 2.46
N GLN A 31 -4.17 -5.65 2.23
CA GLN A 31 -3.32 -6.19 1.19
C GLN A 31 -3.87 -5.88 -0.19
N ILE A 32 -2.96 -5.64 -1.13
CA ILE A 32 -3.29 -5.35 -2.51
C ILE A 32 -2.89 -6.55 -3.35
N ARG A 33 -3.84 -7.07 -4.14
CA ARG A 33 -3.54 -8.11 -5.11
C ARG A 33 -2.82 -7.50 -6.31
N MET A 34 -1.65 -8.04 -6.62
CA MET A 34 -0.94 -7.71 -7.84
C MET A 34 -1.77 -8.16 -9.05
N ARG A 35 -2.10 -7.23 -9.96
CA ARG A 35 -2.78 -7.56 -11.22
C ARG A 35 -1.81 -8.36 -12.09
N GLN A 36 -2.28 -9.34 -12.84
CA GLN A 36 -1.43 -9.99 -13.85
C GLN A 36 -1.43 -9.14 -15.12
N CYS A 37 -0.28 -8.54 -15.44
CA CYS A 37 -0.08 -7.74 -16.65
C CYS A 37 0.91 -8.44 -17.57
N VAL A 38 0.49 -8.74 -18.81
CA VAL A 38 1.33 -9.44 -19.80
C VAL A 38 2.32 -8.47 -20.48
N LYS A 39 1.85 -7.26 -20.83
CA LYS A 39 2.66 -6.24 -21.50
C LYS A 39 3.50 -5.45 -20.51
N ASP A 40 4.71 -5.08 -20.90
CA ASP A 40 5.63 -4.33 -20.04
C ASP A 40 5.12 -2.93 -19.68
N ILE A 41 4.33 -2.30 -20.56
CA ILE A 41 3.58 -1.07 -20.24
C ILE A 41 2.73 -1.28 -18.98
N GLY A 42 1.98 -2.39 -18.91
CA GLY A 42 1.15 -2.71 -17.75
C GLY A 42 1.95 -3.05 -16.49
N LYS A 43 3.15 -3.62 -16.64
CA LYS A 43 4.05 -3.93 -15.51
C LYS A 43 4.71 -2.69 -14.91
N CYS A 44 5.06 -1.72 -15.75
CA CYS A 44 5.76 -0.50 -15.35
C CYS A 44 4.83 0.61 -14.83
N ASN A 45 3.51 0.37 -14.82
CA ASN A 45 2.53 1.31 -14.28
C ASN A 45 2.71 1.56 -12.79
N PHE A 46 2.33 2.76 -12.35
CA PHE A 46 2.51 3.21 -10.96
C PHE A 46 1.89 2.28 -9.90
N PRO A 47 0.61 1.86 -10.01
CA PRO A 47 0.01 0.99 -8.99
C PRO A 47 0.77 -0.33 -8.90
N GLN A 48 1.07 -0.91 -10.06
CA GLN A 48 1.81 -2.15 -10.21
C GLN A 48 3.17 -2.13 -9.49
N ARG A 49 3.97 -1.08 -9.71
CA ARG A 49 5.30 -0.91 -9.07
C ARG A 49 5.24 -0.62 -7.57
N THR A 50 4.08 -0.22 -7.06
CA THR A 50 3.91 0.17 -5.66
C THR A 50 3.20 -0.89 -4.81
N VAL A 51 2.54 -1.89 -5.43
CA VAL A 51 1.90 -3.02 -4.73
C VAL A 51 2.86 -3.77 -3.82
N GLU A 52 4.03 -4.18 -4.33
CA GLU A 52 5.01 -4.95 -3.53
C GLU A 52 5.52 -4.14 -2.33
N LYS A 53 5.86 -2.86 -2.57
CA LYS A 53 6.30 -1.95 -1.50
C LYS A 53 5.23 -1.71 -0.47
N TRP A 54 3.96 -1.68 -0.86
CA TRP A 54 2.82 -1.53 0.03
C TRP A 54 2.60 -2.79 0.88
N ASN A 55 2.59 -3.96 0.25
CA ASN A 55 2.38 -5.24 0.95
C ASN A 55 3.53 -5.61 1.89
N ALA A 56 4.73 -5.05 1.67
CA ALA A 56 5.87 -5.18 2.57
C ALA A 56 5.78 -4.29 3.83
N LEU A 57 4.80 -3.37 3.91
CA LEU A 57 4.62 -2.52 5.08
C LEU A 57 4.04 -3.32 6.26
N ASN A 58 4.39 -2.87 7.47
CA ASN A 58 3.82 -3.45 8.69
C ASN A 58 2.34 -3.03 8.85
N ASN A 59 1.57 -3.91 9.49
CA ASN A 59 0.15 -3.65 9.77
C ASN A 59 -0.06 -2.32 10.50
N GLU A 60 0.77 -2.01 11.50
CA GLU A 60 0.69 -0.75 12.27
C GLU A 60 0.89 0.51 11.43
N VAL A 61 1.70 0.43 10.37
CA VAL A 61 1.91 1.54 9.44
C VAL A 61 0.62 1.72 8.65
N VAL A 62 0.09 0.64 8.08
CA VAL A 62 -1.06 0.64 7.17
C VAL A 62 -2.40 0.93 7.86
N THR A 63 -2.55 0.57 9.14
CA THR A 63 -3.74 0.84 9.95
C THR A 63 -3.71 2.19 10.66
N SER A 64 -2.70 3.03 10.39
CA SER A 64 -2.67 4.41 10.89
C SER A 64 -3.98 5.13 10.58
N GLN A 65 -4.48 5.91 11.54
CA GLN A 65 -5.74 6.66 11.37
C GLN A 65 -5.55 7.89 10.48
N ASN A 66 -4.40 8.56 10.62
CA ASN A 66 -4.14 9.85 9.98
C ASN A 66 -2.98 9.74 8.98
N VAL A 67 -3.04 10.55 7.91
CA VAL A 67 -1.96 10.65 6.91
C VAL A 67 -0.64 11.07 7.58
N HIS A 68 -0.69 11.94 8.59
CA HIS A 68 0.49 12.38 9.32
C HIS A 68 1.19 11.22 10.05
N ASN A 69 0.44 10.45 10.84
CA ASN A 69 0.95 9.28 11.55
C ASN A 69 1.47 8.22 10.56
N PHE A 70 0.76 8.00 9.45
CA PHE A 70 1.24 7.12 8.39
C PHE A 70 2.62 7.55 7.84
N LYS A 71 2.82 8.86 7.59
CA LYS A 71 4.10 9.39 7.11
C LYS A 71 5.22 9.18 8.13
N GLU A 72 4.97 9.49 9.40
CA GLU A 72 5.97 9.32 10.47
C GLU A 72 6.39 7.84 10.60
N LYS A 73 5.41 6.92 10.61
CA LYS A 73 5.69 5.48 10.70
C LYS A 73 6.40 4.93 9.47
N ILE A 74 6.08 5.42 8.27
CA ILE A 74 6.79 5.01 7.04
C ILE A 74 8.23 5.50 7.05
N ASP A 75 8.48 6.69 7.61
CA ASP A 75 9.81 7.28 7.70
C ASP A 75 10.69 6.44 8.64
N LYS A 76 10.17 6.11 9.82
CA LYS A 76 10.79 5.16 10.76
C LYS A 76 11.03 3.78 10.12
N TRP A 77 10.06 3.24 9.37
CA TRP A 77 10.21 1.96 8.68
C TRP A 77 11.32 2.00 7.61
N ARG A 78 11.55 3.14 6.94
CA ARG A 78 12.59 3.28 5.90
C ARG A 78 13.98 3.57 6.44
N HIS A 79 14.07 4.36 7.51
CA HIS A 79 15.32 4.91 8.01
C HIS A 79 15.75 4.33 9.36
N GLY A 80 14.93 3.44 9.95
CA GLY A 80 15.07 3.01 11.33
C GLY A 80 14.64 4.10 12.31
N ASP A 81 14.67 3.80 13.62
CA ASP A 81 14.66 4.84 14.63
C ASP A 81 15.95 5.65 14.49
N ARG A 82 15.86 6.79 13.79
CA ARG A 82 16.90 7.83 13.82
C ARG A 82 16.88 8.51 15.19
N THR A 83 17.21 7.76 16.23
CA THR A 83 17.72 8.31 17.49
C THR A 83 19.22 8.51 17.29
N LEU A 84 19.59 9.68 16.78
CA LEU A 84 20.94 10.24 16.86
C LEU A 84 20.84 11.59 17.56
#